data_AF-A0A926W3S4-F1
#
_entry.id   AF-A0A926W3S4-F1
#
_cell.length_a   1.000
_cell.length_b   1.000
_cell.length_c   1.000
_cell.angle_alpha   90.00
_cell.angle_beta   90.00
_cell.angle_gamma   90.00
#
_symmetry.space_group_name_H-M   'P 1'
#
loop_
_entity.id
_entity.type
_entity.pdbx_description
1 polymer ?
#
loop_
_entity_poly.entity_id
_entity_poly.type
_entity_poly.pdbx_seq_one_letter_code
_entity_poly.pdbx_strand_id
1 'polypeptide(L)'
;MASVKVLCALPVGLALMLLGCTPPEGNRSSQSPTSASTSASTAAQTGSDSASLSPGRYCYGIESEDLSGVIRLAVEESQSVTGDSSATIHADSEGYYSSYAQKLEGILRAGQISMDVTTWIEYDLQESQEVWTVTPETLKTEQRTFTAIDCATAQERFVGPDGLEASDLLEGVTIRPQQVQFEPGTSSVVLEGAVVQGERNVYRVDAQGGQQMFLDITSLEDNAVFDVISPSGFVLERESTSGDVLLSQTGEYQVVVGGTRGNAAYTLKIDIP
;
A
#
# COMPACT_ATOMS: atom_id res chain seq x y z
N MET A 1 -17.83 -8.21 37.12
CA MET A 1 -18.87 -8.43 36.09
C MET A 1 -18.16 -9.01 34.88
N ALA A 2 -18.56 -10.20 34.45
CA ALA A 2 -17.86 -10.99 33.44
C ALA A 2 -17.97 -10.32 32.06
N SER A 3 -16.82 -10.14 31.42
CA SER A 3 -16.70 -9.58 30.07
C SER A 3 -16.97 -10.69 29.05
N VAL A 4 -18.00 -10.52 28.24
CA VAL A 4 -18.34 -11.39 27.12
C VAL A 4 -17.44 -11.01 25.95
N LYS A 5 -16.44 -11.85 25.66
CA LYS A 5 -15.66 -11.78 24.43
C LYS A 5 -16.52 -12.31 23.28
N VAL A 6 -16.92 -11.44 22.36
CA VAL A 6 -17.45 -11.85 21.06
C VAL A 6 -16.24 -12.13 20.17
N LEU A 7 -15.91 -13.40 19.98
CA LEU A 7 -15.02 -13.85 18.91
C LEU A 7 -15.83 -13.80 17.60
N CYS A 8 -15.48 -12.90 16.69
CA CYS A 8 -15.83 -13.07 15.28
C CYS A 8 -14.88 -14.13 14.69
N ALA A 9 -15.39 -15.36 14.57
CA ALA A 9 -14.76 -16.41 13.80
C ALA A 9 -15.27 -16.30 12.36
N LEU A 10 -14.39 -15.96 11.41
CA LEU A 10 -14.63 -16.19 9.99
C LEU A 10 -14.59 -17.70 9.70
N PRO A 11 -15.49 -18.25 8.86
CA PRO A 11 -15.63 -19.68 8.70
C PRO A 11 -14.46 -20.30 7.94
N VAL A 12 -13.74 -21.16 8.65
CA VAL A 12 -12.78 -22.13 8.12
C VAL A 12 -13.51 -23.17 7.25
N GLY A 13 -13.05 -23.31 6.01
CA GLY A 13 -12.91 -24.58 5.29
C GLY A 13 -14.15 -25.47 5.13
N LEU A 14 -14.85 -25.33 4.01
CA LEU A 14 -15.74 -26.36 3.49
C LEU A 14 -14.96 -27.31 2.56
N ALA A 15 -14.16 -28.21 3.14
CA ALA A 15 -13.51 -29.31 2.41
C ALA A 15 -14.40 -30.55 2.43
N LEU A 16 -15.12 -30.78 1.33
CA LEU A 16 -15.92 -31.97 1.09
C LEU A 16 -15.00 -33.14 0.72
N MET A 17 -14.63 -33.96 1.71
CA MET A 17 -13.95 -35.25 1.48
C MET A 17 -14.95 -36.30 1.01
N LEU A 18 -14.70 -36.89 -0.17
CA LEU A 18 -15.28 -38.18 -0.57
C LEU A 18 -14.18 -39.25 -0.55
N LEU A 19 -14.48 -40.34 0.16
CA LEU A 19 -13.69 -41.55 0.33
C LEU A 19 -13.61 -42.38 -0.96
N GLY A 20 -12.54 -43.17 -1.14
CA GLY A 20 -12.54 -44.28 -2.10
C GLY A 20 -11.22 -45.06 -2.30
N CYS A 21 -10.99 -46.04 -1.42
CA CYS A 21 -10.17 -47.26 -1.48
C CYS A 21 -9.34 -47.66 -2.73
N THR A 22 -8.07 -48.03 -2.49
CA THR A 22 -7.25 -49.08 -3.18
C THR A 22 -7.47 -50.47 -2.53
N PRO A 23 -6.83 -51.63 -2.87
CA PRO A 23 -5.89 -52.08 -3.94
C PRO A 23 -6.38 -53.47 -4.55
N PRO A 24 -5.61 -54.48 -5.07
CA PRO A 24 -4.15 -54.65 -5.24
C PRO A 24 -3.61 -55.41 -6.49
N GLU A 25 -2.27 -55.56 -6.49
CA GLU A 25 -1.42 -56.66 -7.02
C GLU A 25 -0.98 -56.72 -8.50
N GLY A 26 0.34 -56.91 -8.72
CA GLY A 26 0.86 -57.32 -10.04
C GLY A 26 2.37 -57.17 -10.35
N ASN A 27 3.26 -57.70 -9.49
CA ASN A 27 4.55 -58.37 -9.78
C ASN A 27 5.54 -57.91 -10.90
N ARG A 28 6.80 -57.71 -10.48
CA ARG A 28 8.10 -58.13 -11.08
C ARG A 28 8.39 -57.96 -12.59
N SER A 29 9.42 -57.16 -12.92
CA SER A 29 10.81 -57.61 -13.14
C SER A 29 11.59 -56.72 -14.10
N SER A 30 12.78 -56.36 -13.63
CA SER A 30 13.99 -55.87 -14.31
C SER A 30 14.25 -56.38 -15.72
N GLN A 31 14.62 -55.47 -16.63
CA GLN A 31 15.74 -55.63 -17.58
C GLN A 31 16.11 -54.28 -18.25
N SER A 32 17.41 -54.02 -18.33
CA SER A 32 18.12 -53.06 -19.18
C SER A 32 19.50 -53.68 -19.42
N PRO A 33 20.33 -53.23 -20.40
CA PRO A 33 20.12 -52.23 -21.44
C PRO A 33 20.45 -52.79 -22.86
N THR A 34 20.17 -52.04 -23.94
CA THR A 34 21.07 -51.89 -25.11
C THR A 34 20.57 -50.73 -25.98
N SER A 35 21.50 -49.83 -26.29
CA SER A 35 21.34 -48.63 -27.09
C SER A 35 21.14 -48.90 -28.58
N ALA A 36 20.25 -48.16 -29.24
CA ALA A 36 20.42 -47.77 -30.64
C ALA A 36 19.60 -46.49 -30.93
N SER A 37 20.33 -45.46 -31.34
CA SER A 37 19.87 -44.16 -31.82
C SER A 37 19.03 -44.29 -33.10
N THR A 38 17.89 -43.61 -33.16
CA THR A 38 17.43 -42.84 -34.34
C THR A 38 16.34 -41.87 -33.86
N SER A 39 16.70 -40.61 -33.67
CA SER A 39 15.77 -39.54 -33.31
C SER A 39 14.89 -39.17 -34.50
N ALA A 40 13.57 -39.36 -34.34
CA ALA A 40 12.54 -38.76 -35.17
C ALA A 40 11.73 -37.77 -34.33
N SER A 41 11.50 -36.60 -34.90
CA SER A 41 10.47 -35.60 -34.57
C SER A 41 10.52 -34.98 -33.17
N THR A 42 10.73 -33.66 -33.11
CA THR A 42 10.27 -32.85 -31.96
C THR A 42 9.64 -31.59 -32.49
N ALA A 43 8.33 -31.51 -32.22
CA ALA A 43 7.51 -30.33 -32.31
C ALA A 43 7.99 -29.25 -31.32
N ALA A 44 7.53 -28.03 -31.57
CA ALA A 44 7.60 -26.85 -30.73
C ALA A 44 7.73 -27.10 -29.22
N GLN A 45 8.68 -26.41 -28.59
CA GLN A 45 8.53 -25.92 -27.23
C GLN A 45 9.07 -24.49 -27.15
N THR A 46 8.12 -23.55 -27.08
CA THR A 46 8.25 -22.23 -26.48
C THR A 46 8.83 -22.35 -25.08
N GLY A 47 10.04 -21.84 -24.87
CA GLY A 47 10.57 -21.61 -23.53
C GLY A 47 9.87 -20.41 -22.93
N SER A 48 8.92 -20.63 -22.02
CA SER A 48 8.52 -19.62 -21.04
C SER A 48 9.64 -19.55 -20.00
N ASP A 49 10.68 -18.77 -20.28
CA ASP A 49 11.57 -18.34 -19.21
C ASP A 49 10.72 -17.54 -18.22
N SER A 50 10.80 -17.91 -16.95
CA SER A 50 10.28 -17.16 -15.82
C SER A 50 10.86 -15.74 -15.87
N ALA A 51 10.14 -14.82 -16.50
CA ALA A 51 10.55 -13.43 -16.66
C ALA A 51 10.52 -12.76 -15.29
N SER A 52 11.61 -12.89 -14.55
CA SER A 52 11.88 -12.09 -13.37
C SER A 52 11.84 -10.62 -13.78
N LEU A 53 11.14 -9.79 -13.02
CA LEU A 53 11.08 -8.36 -13.30
C LEU A 53 12.50 -7.77 -13.29
N SER A 54 12.80 -6.91 -14.27
CA SER A 54 13.96 -6.04 -14.21
C SER A 54 13.74 -4.90 -13.22
N PRO A 55 14.79 -4.22 -12.73
CA PRO A 55 14.62 -3.00 -11.96
C PRO A 55 13.76 -1.97 -12.70
N GLY A 56 12.86 -1.29 -11.99
CA GLY A 56 11.90 -0.37 -12.58
C GLY A 56 10.58 -0.28 -11.81
N ARG A 57 9.64 0.50 -12.34
CA ARG A 57 8.30 0.68 -11.79
C ARG A 57 7.29 -0.20 -12.55
N TYR A 58 6.42 -0.86 -11.81
CA TYR A 58 5.38 -1.75 -12.34
C TYR A 58 4.05 -1.44 -11.66
N CYS A 59 2.97 -1.47 -12.44
CA CYS A 59 1.63 -1.18 -11.93
C CYS A 59 0.65 -2.24 -12.40
N TYR A 60 -0.20 -2.68 -11.49
CA TYR A 60 -1.19 -3.73 -11.74
C TYR A 60 -2.56 -3.28 -11.24
N GLY A 61 -3.61 -3.68 -11.93
CA GLY A 61 -5.00 -3.37 -11.59
C GLY A 61 -5.86 -4.62 -11.53
N ILE A 62 -6.93 -4.54 -10.76
CA ILE A 62 -8.02 -5.50 -10.74
C ILE A 62 -9.35 -4.74 -10.77
N GLU A 63 -10.28 -5.28 -11.54
CA GLU A 63 -11.68 -4.87 -11.56
C GLU A 63 -12.52 -6.15 -11.60
N SER A 64 -13.20 -6.45 -10.50
CA SER A 64 -14.12 -7.58 -10.34
C SER A 64 -15.42 -7.12 -9.72
N GLU A 65 -16.39 -8.04 -9.62
CA GLU A 65 -17.69 -7.78 -8.99
C GLU A 65 -17.56 -7.33 -7.53
N ASP A 66 -16.52 -7.80 -6.83
CA ASP A 66 -16.32 -7.62 -5.39
C ASP A 66 -15.11 -6.74 -5.03
N LEU A 67 -14.31 -6.32 -6.01
CA LEU A 67 -13.07 -5.60 -5.76
C LEU A 67 -12.65 -4.75 -6.96
N SER A 68 -12.36 -3.48 -6.71
CA SER A 68 -11.60 -2.65 -7.66
C SER A 68 -10.35 -2.14 -6.97
N GLY A 69 -9.19 -2.20 -7.62
CA GLY A 69 -7.97 -1.75 -6.97
C GLY A 69 -6.75 -1.71 -7.87
N VAL A 70 -5.70 -1.09 -7.36
CA VAL A 70 -4.41 -0.95 -8.03
C VAL A 70 -3.27 -1.23 -7.06
N ILE A 71 -2.15 -1.72 -7.60
CA ILE A 71 -0.89 -1.94 -6.90
C ILE A 71 0.22 -1.27 -7.71
N ARG A 72 1.11 -0.55 -7.03
CA ARG A 72 2.34 0.00 -7.61
C ARG A 72 3.54 -0.63 -6.90
N LEU A 73 4.50 -1.11 -7.68
CA LEU A 73 5.75 -1.68 -7.19
C LEU A 73 6.94 -0.95 -7.82
N ALA A 74 7.96 -0.69 -7.02
CA ALA A 74 9.29 -0.32 -7.45
C ALA A 74 10.25 -1.48 -7.16
N VAL A 75 10.96 -1.95 -8.18
CA VAL A 75 11.97 -3.00 -8.09
C VAL A 75 13.35 -2.35 -8.24
N GLU A 76 14.21 -2.53 -7.24
CA GLU A 76 15.59 -2.04 -7.28
C GLU A 76 16.56 -3.05 -7.91
N GLU A 77 17.77 -2.60 -8.27
CA GLU A 77 18.87 -3.49 -8.70
C GLU A 77 19.20 -4.57 -7.66
N SER A 78 19.02 -4.22 -6.38
CA SER A 78 19.21 -5.10 -5.22
C SER A 78 18.17 -6.22 -5.12
N GLN A 79 17.14 -6.21 -5.98
CA GLN A 79 15.93 -7.02 -5.88
C GLN A 79 15.05 -6.69 -4.66
N SER A 80 15.35 -5.62 -3.93
CA SER A 80 14.40 -5.04 -2.99
C SER A 80 13.19 -4.53 -3.78
N VAL A 81 12.01 -4.76 -3.21
CA VAL A 81 10.74 -4.30 -3.74
C VAL A 81 10.07 -3.42 -2.69
N THR A 82 9.64 -2.23 -3.10
CA THR A 82 8.75 -1.38 -2.31
C THR A 82 7.50 -1.08 -3.12
N GLY A 83 6.42 -0.69 -2.45
CA GLY A 83 5.19 -0.37 -3.14
C GLY A 83 4.05 0.01 -2.23
N ASP A 84 2.92 0.26 -2.87
CA ASP A 84 1.67 0.63 -2.23
C ASP A 84 0.49 0.10 -3.05
N SER A 85 -0.66 -0.04 -2.38
CA SER A 85 -1.91 -0.42 -3.03
C SER A 85 -3.08 0.40 -2.50
N SER A 86 -4.11 0.53 -3.34
CA SER A 86 -5.38 1.16 -3.01
C SER A 86 -6.49 0.33 -3.64
N ALA A 87 -7.45 -0.10 -2.83
CA ALA A 87 -8.56 -0.91 -3.30
C ALA A 87 -9.85 -0.64 -2.53
N THR A 88 -10.97 -0.95 -3.19
CA THR A 88 -12.31 -0.88 -2.63
C THR A 88 -12.97 -2.23 -2.83
N ILE A 89 -13.43 -2.83 -1.74
CA ILE A 89 -14.29 -4.01 -1.69
C ILE A 89 -15.72 -3.55 -1.90
N HIS A 90 -16.43 -4.19 -2.82
CA HIS A 90 -17.81 -3.87 -3.16
C HIS A 90 -18.70 -5.08 -2.88
N ALA A 91 -19.87 -4.86 -2.30
CA ALA A 91 -20.96 -5.82 -2.30
C ALA A 91 -22.26 -5.07 -2.55
N ASP A 92 -22.48 -4.70 -3.81
CA ASP A 92 -23.59 -3.85 -4.25
C ASP A 92 -24.96 -4.35 -3.77
N SER A 93 -25.17 -5.68 -3.78
CA SER A 93 -26.41 -6.30 -3.31
C SER A 93 -26.66 -6.14 -1.81
N GLU A 94 -25.60 -5.89 -1.04
CA GLU A 94 -25.63 -5.72 0.41
C GLU A 94 -25.41 -4.26 0.83
N GLY A 95 -25.13 -3.37 -0.13
CA GLY A 95 -24.82 -1.96 0.12
C GLY A 95 -23.53 -1.76 0.93
N TYR A 96 -22.61 -2.73 0.89
CA TYR A 96 -21.36 -2.69 1.63
C TYR A 96 -20.22 -2.24 0.71
N TYR A 97 -19.50 -1.21 1.16
CA TYR A 97 -18.31 -0.68 0.50
C TYR A 97 -17.26 -0.38 1.56
N SER A 98 -16.08 -0.96 1.41
CA SER A 98 -14.96 -0.68 2.30
C SER A 98 -13.69 -0.49 1.48
N SER A 99 -12.95 0.58 1.75
CA SER A 99 -11.69 0.85 1.07
C SER A 99 -10.52 0.57 2.00
N TYR A 100 -9.45 0.06 1.42
CA TYR A 100 -8.21 -0.19 2.13
C TYR A 100 -7.00 0.26 1.32
N ALA A 101 -5.95 0.64 2.05
CA ALA A 101 -4.65 0.95 1.50
C ALA A 101 -3.62 -0.03 2.05
N GLN A 102 -2.55 -0.30 1.29
CA GLN A 102 -1.46 -1.14 1.77
C GLN A 102 -0.11 -0.51 1.51
N LYS A 103 0.85 -0.80 2.40
CA LYS A 103 2.28 -0.59 2.20
C LYS A 103 2.92 -1.95 1.97
N LEU A 104 3.80 -2.01 0.99
CA LEU A 104 4.39 -3.24 0.48
C LEU A 104 5.91 -3.13 0.55
N GLU A 105 6.55 -4.06 1.24
CA GLU A 105 8.01 -4.15 1.33
C GLU A 105 8.44 -5.60 1.16
N GLY A 106 9.42 -5.89 0.31
CA GLY A 106 9.74 -7.27 0.01
C GLY A 106 11.02 -7.48 -0.78
N ILE A 107 11.24 -8.74 -1.18
CA ILE A 107 12.41 -9.18 -1.95
C ILE A 107 11.95 -10.07 -3.11
N LEU A 108 12.34 -9.70 -4.33
CA LEU A 108 12.10 -10.46 -5.55
C LEU A 108 13.15 -11.56 -5.73
N ARG A 109 12.70 -12.81 -5.92
CA ARG A 109 13.55 -13.96 -6.27
C ARG A 109 12.80 -14.90 -7.20
N ALA A 110 13.39 -15.18 -8.36
CA ALA A 110 12.86 -16.16 -9.32
C ALA A 110 11.38 -15.95 -9.68
N GLY A 111 10.97 -14.70 -9.92
CA GLY A 111 9.58 -14.36 -10.26
C GLY A 111 8.59 -14.41 -9.09
N GLN A 112 9.08 -14.53 -7.85
CA GLN A 112 8.28 -14.44 -6.65
C GLN A 112 8.75 -13.31 -5.75
N ILE A 113 7.81 -12.61 -5.11
CA ILE A 113 8.12 -11.59 -4.10
C ILE A 113 7.70 -12.15 -2.75
N SER A 114 8.65 -12.25 -1.82
CA SER A 114 8.32 -12.42 -0.39
C SER A 114 8.01 -11.03 0.14
N MET A 115 6.76 -10.78 0.50
CA MET A 115 6.22 -9.47 0.83
C MET A 115 5.81 -9.40 2.31
N ASP A 116 6.26 -8.36 3.00
CA ASP A 116 5.65 -7.85 4.21
C ASP A 116 4.57 -6.83 3.79
N VAL A 117 3.33 -7.11 4.16
CA VAL A 117 2.15 -6.32 3.77
C VAL A 117 1.53 -5.71 5.02
N THR A 118 1.47 -4.38 5.05
CA THR A 118 0.73 -3.63 6.07
C THR A 118 -0.55 -3.11 5.44
N THR A 119 -1.71 -3.53 5.93
CA THR A 119 -3.03 -3.16 5.42
C THR A 119 -3.76 -2.26 6.42
N TRP A 120 -4.25 -1.14 5.92
CA TRP A 120 -5.15 -0.25 6.64
C TRP A 120 -6.54 -0.35 6.04
N ILE A 121 -7.49 -0.85 6.83
CA ILE A 121 -8.90 -0.94 6.44
C ILE A 121 -9.75 -0.38 7.57
N GLU A 122 -10.47 0.71 7.27
CA GLU A 122 -11.30 1.43 8.25
C GLU A 122 -10.51 1.83 9.51
N TYR A 123 -10.73 1.15 10.63
CA TYR A 123 -10.12 1.41 11.94
C TYR A 123 -9.08 0.35 12.33
N ASP A 124 -8.76 -0.59 11.42
CA ASP A 124 -7.90 -1.74 11.69
C ASP A 124 -6.59 -1.67 10.92
N LEU A 125 -5.52 -2.12 11.59
CA LEU A 125 -4.18 -2.28 11.04
C LEU A 125 -3.84 -3.76 11.06
N GLN A 126 -3.60 -4.33 9.89
CA GLN A 126 -3.26 -5.74 9.74
C GLN A 126 -1.88 -5.87 9.11
N GLU A 127 -1.08 -6.80 9.64
CA GLU A 127 0.23 -7.14 9.08
C GLU A 127 0.22 -8.61 8.67
N SER A 128 0.65 -8.89 7.43
CA SER A 128 0.77 -10.23 6.89
C SER A 128 2.11 -10.41 6.17
N GLN A 129 2.55 -11.66 6.07
CA GLN A 129 3.63 -12.06 5.17
C GLN A 129 3.06 -12.90 4.06
N GLU A 130 3.32 -12.52 2.82
CA GLU A 130 2.74 -13.13 1.63
C GLU A 130 3.82 -13.48 0.61
N VAL A 131 3.53 -14.48 -0.23
CA VAL A 131 4.38 -14.81 -1.38
C VAL A 131 3.57 -14.59 -2.64
N TRP A 132 3.96 -13.58 -3.42
CA TRP A 132 3.30 -13.24 -4.67
C TRP A 132 4.09 -13.76 -5.85
N THR A 133 3.41 -14.23 -6.89
CA THR A 133 4.04 -14.56 -8.17
C THR A 133 3.86 -13.39 -9.12
N VAL A 134 4.94 -12.95 -9.77
CA VAL A 134 4.93 -11.72 -10.57
C VAL A 134 5.61 -11.91 -11.92
N THR A 135 5.01 -11.33 -12.96
CA THR A 135 5.56 -11.16 -14.30
C THR A 135 5.30 -9.72 -14.77
N PRO A 136 5.89 -9.25 -15.88
CA PRO A 136 5.58 -7.93 -16.42
C PRO A 136 4.09 -7.72 -16.73
N GLU A 137 3.33 -8.79 -16.94
CA GLU A 137 1.92 -8.77 -17.35
C GLU A 137 0.95 -9.07 -16.20
N THR A 138 1.37 -9.81 -15.17
CA THR A 138 0.48 -10.25 -14.10
C THR A 138 1.13 -10.25 -12.74
N LEU A 139 0.35 -9.95 -11.71
CA LEU A 139 0.72 -10.14 -10.31
C LEU A 139 -0.34 -11.02 -9.66
N LYS A 140 0.08 -12.11 -9.02
CA LYS A 140 -0.79 -13.09 -8.41
C LYS A 140 -0.51 -13.20 -6.93
N THR A 141 -1.52 -12.93 -6.12
CA THR A 141 -1.54 -13.25 -4.70
C THR A 141 -2.18 -14.65 -4.51
N GLU A 142 -2.35 -15.09 -3.27
CA GLU A 142 -3.06 -16.34 -3.00
C GLU A 142 -4.51 -16.31 -3.52
N GLN A 143 -5.16 -15.16 -3.45
CA GLN A 143 -6.60 -15.02 -3.69
C GLN A 143 -6.94 -14.34 -5.01
N ARG A 144 -6.03 -13.53 -5.55
CA ARG A 144 -6.34 -12.59 -6.64
C ARG A 144 -5.27 -12.63 -7.72
N THR A 145 -5.69 -12.29 -8.93
CA THR A 145 -4.79 -12.03 -10.06
C THR A 145 -5.05 -10.62 -10.58
N PHE A 146 -4.02 -9.80 -10.54
CA PHE A 146 -3.99 -8.47 -11.10
C PHE A 146 -3.32 -8.50 -12.47
N THR A 147 -3.74 -7.59 -13.34
CA THR A 147 -3.20 -7.46 -14.70
C THR A 147 -2.40 -6.16 -14.78
N ALA A 148 -1.31 -6.15 -15.54
CA ALA A 148 -0.53 -4.95 -15.76
C ALA A 148 -1.39 -3.83 -16.37
N ILE A 149 -1.22 -2.61 -15.85
CA ILE A 149 -1.87 -1.39 -16.32
C ILE A 149 -0.82 -0.30 -16.52
N ASP A 150 -1.21 0.78 -17.20
CA ASP A 150 -0.37 1.97 -17.28
C ASP A 150 -0.18 2.58 -15.88
N CYS A 151 1.06 2.92 -15.52
CA CYS A 151 1.34 3.47 -14.21
C CYS A 151 0.71 4.85 -13.98
N ALA A 152 0.45 5.64 -15.02
CA ALA A 152 -0.32 6.88 -14.90
C ALA A 152 -1.79 6.58 -14.54
N THR A 153 -2.37 5.47 -15.02
CA THR A 153 -3.71 5.05 -14.59
C THR A 153 -3.72 4.62 -13.12
N ALA A 154 -2.70 3.89 -12.66
CA ALA A 154 -2.58 3.55 -11.25
C ALA A 154 -2.43 4.81 -10.38
N GLN A 155 -1.67 5.80 -10.88
CA GLN A 155 -1.39 7.07 -10.22
C GLN A 155 -2.64 7.84 -9.84
N GLU A 156 -3.68 7.81 -10.67
CA GLU A 156 -4.96 8.51 -10.43
C GLU A 156 -5.63 8.12 -9.10
N ARG A 157 -5.31 6.95 -8.54
CA ARG A 157 -5.81 6.54 -7.22
C ARG A 157 -5.03 7.12 -6.04
N PHE A 158 -3.80 7.60 -6.25
CA PHE A 158 -2.88 8.05 -5.19
C PHE A 158 -2.63 9.55 -5.18
N VAL A 159 -3.02 10.25 -6.24
CA VAL A 159 -2.87 11.70 -6.32
C VAL A 159 -3.97 12.44 -5.57
N GLY A 160 -3.60 13.59 -5.01
CA GLY A 160 -4.58 14.56 -4.55
C GLY A 160 -5.42 15.14 -5.71
N PRO A 161 -6.42 16.00 -5.42
CA PRO A 161 -7.32 16.59 -6.41
C PRO A 161 -6.65 17.34 -7.58
N ASP A 162 -5.36 17.64 -7.45
CA ASP A 162 -4.52 18.38 -8.37
C ASP A 162 -3.53 17.51 -9.16
N GLY A 163 -3.51 16.19 -8.92
CA GLY A 163 -2.65 15.26 -9.65
C GLY A 163 -1.23 15.10 -9.10
N LEU A 164 -0.93 15.63 -7.90
CA LEU A 164 0.39 15.51 -7.27
C LEU A 164 0.47 14.36 -6.25
N GLU A 165 1.67 13.76 -6.15
CA GLU A 165 2.01 12.77 -5.12
C GLU A 165 2.66 13.41 -3.89
N ALA A 166 2.64 12.70 -2.76
CA ALA A 166 3.45 13.07 -1.59
C ALA A 166 4.95 13.22 -1.88
N SER A 167 5.51 12.40 -2.78
CA SER A 167 6.92 12.52 -3.16
C SER A 167 7.21 13.84 -3.88
N ASP A 168 6.30 14.30 -4.73
CA ASP A 168 6.48 15.53 -5.50
C ASP A 168 6.48 16.77 -4.60
N LEU A 169 5.72 16.72 -3.49
CA LEU A 169 5.67 17.78 -2.48
C LEU A 169 7.01 17.94 -1.73
N LEU A 170 7.80 16.87 -1.67
CA LEU A 170 9.04 16.80 -0.89
C LEU A 170 10.30 16.72 -1.76
N GLU A 171 10.16 16.52 -3.08
CA GLU A 171 11.29 16.44 -3.99
C GLU A 171 11.96 17.82 -4.20
N GLY A 172 13.29 17.85 -4.13
CA GLY A 172 14.08 19.05 -4.42
C GLY A 172 13.98 20.18 -3.40
N VAL A 173 13.26 19.99 -2.28
CA VAL A 173 13.16 20.95 -1.18
C VAL A 173 13.98 20.52 0.03
N THR A 174 14.40 21.48 0.83
CA THR A 174 15.06 21.18 2.12
C THR A 174 13.99 20.94 3.18
N ILE A 175 13.88 19.69 3.64
CA ILE A 175 12.91 19.29 4.67
C ILE A 175 13.48 19.43 6.08
N ARG A 176 12.66 19.93 7.02
CA ARG A 176 12.96 19.99 8.45
C ARG A 176 11.93 19.13 9.22
N PRO A 177 12.24 17.84 9.45
CA PRO A 177 11.31 16.95 10.14
C PRO A 177 11.27 17.24 11.65
N GLN A 178 10.09 17.17 12.23
CA GLN A 178 9.85 17.27 13.67
C GLN A 178 8.75 16.29 14.09
N GLN A 179 9.02 15.45 15.10
CA GLN A 179 7.97 14.64 15.73
C GLN A 179 7.05 15.52 16.56
N VAL A 180 5.75 15.37 16.36
CA VAL A 180 4.73 16.01 17.19
C VAL A 180 4.45 15.14 18.41
N GLN A 181 4.39 15.79 19.57
CA GLN A 181 4.08 15.14 20.84
C GLN A 181 2.99 15.96 21.53
N PHE A 182 1.90 15.28 21.89
CA PHE A 182 0.84 15.88 22.70
C PHE A 182 1.22 15.81 24.17
N GLU A 183 0.93 16.87 24.92
CA GLU A 183 1.09 16.83 26.37
C GLU A 183 0.16 15.76 26.97
N PRO A 184 0.57 15.06 28.04
CA PRO A 184 -0.25 14.03 28.65
C PRO A 184 -1.67 14.53 29.00
N GLY A 185 -2.68 13.84 28.47
CA GLY A 185 -4.09 14.19 28.67
C GLY A 185 -4.63 15.30 27.76
N THR A 186 -3.88 15.70 26.73
CA THR A 186 -4.31 16.65 25.70
C THR A 186 -4.45 15.95 24.34
N SER A 187 -5.33 16.49 23.50
CA SER A 187 -5.53 16.08 22.09
C SER A 187 -4.92 17.09 21.11
N SER A 188 -4.42 18.23 21.60
CA SER A 188 -3.98 19.34 20.76
C SER A 188 -2.62 19.90 21.16
N VAL A 189 -1.95 20.48 20.17
CA VAL A 189 -0.66 21.14 20.30
C VAL A 189 -0.61 22.36 19.39
N VAL A 190 0.13 23.38 19.82
CA VAL A 190 0.41 24.58 19.03
C VAL A 190 1.91 24.65 18.78
N LEU A 191 2.28 24.80 17.52
CA LEU A 191 3.64 24.77 17.03
C LEU A 191 3.95 26.09 16.33
N GLU A 192 4.99 26.77 16.76
CA GLU A 192 5.51 27.95 16.07
C GLU A 192 6.68 27.55 15.17
N GLY A 193 6.75 28.16 13.99
CA GLY A 193 7.79 27.84 13.03
C GLY A 193 7.99 28.92 11.98
N ALA A 194 9.00 28.70 11.15
CA ALA A 194 9.20 29.49 9.95
C ALA A 194 9.78 28.60 8.85
N VAL A 195 9.44 28.92 7.61
CA VAL A 195 10.01 28.34 6.39
C VAL A 195 10.57 29.47 5.53
N VAL A 196 11.75 29.24 4.96
CA VAL A 196 12.30 30.10 3.91
C VAL A 196 11.99 29.51 2.54
N GLN A 197 12.15 30.30 1.48
CA GLN A 197 11.92 29.83 0.11
C GLN A 197 12.75 28.56 -0.19
N GLY A 198 12.07 27.50 -0.66
CA GLY A 198 12.69 26.19 -0.94
C GLY A 198 12.82 25.26 0.27
N GLU A 199 12.33 25.66 1.45
CA GLU A 199 12.22 24.80 2.63
C GLU A 199 10.77 24.33 2.85
N ARG A 200 10.66 23.21 3.57
CA ARG A 200 9.42 22.68 4.14
C ARG A 200 9.67 22.21 5.57
N ASN A 201 8.78 22.56 6.49
CA ASN A 201 8.76 21.94 7.82
C ASN A 201 7.81 20.74 7.76
N VAL A 202 8.25 19.58 8.25
CA VAL A 202 7.48 18.33 8.17
C VAL A 202 7.18 17.88 9.59
N TYR A 203 5.94 18.02 10.01
CA TYR A 203 5.47 17.57 11.32
C TYR A 203 4.94 16.15 11.23
N ARG A 204 5.61 15.21 11.91
CA ARG A 204 5.23 13.80 11.97
C ARG A 204 4.26 13.57 13.14
N VAL A 205 3.07 13.07 12.85
CA VAL A 205 1.97 12.95 13.81
C VAL A 205 1.51 11.50 13.85
N ASP A 206 1.74 10.83 14.97
CA ASP A 206 1.19 9.49 15.20
C ASP A 206 -0.30 9.60 15.52
N ALA A 207 -1.13 8.88 14.75
CA ALA A 207 -2.57 8.89 14.93
C ALA A 207 -3.18 7.52 14.58
N GLN A 208 -4.43 7.32 14.99
CA GLN A 208 -5.20 6.10 14.72
C GLN A 208 -6.20 6.32 13.58
N GLY A 209 -6.47 5.22 12.88
CA GLY A 209 -7.50 5.14 11.86
C GLY A 209 -8.86 5.57 12.41
N GLY A 210 -9.58 6.34 11.60
CA GLY A 210 -10.89 6.93 11.83
C GLY A 210 -10.96 8.03 12.88
N GLN A 211 -9.83 8.52 13.38
CA GLN A 211 -9.80 9.80 14.09
C GLN A 211 -9.99 10.96 13.10
N GLN A 212 -10.43 12.09 13.63
CA GLN A 212 -10.53 13.35 12.88
C GLN A 212 -9.36 14.25 13.30
N MET A 213 -8.61 14.80 12.35
CA MET A 213 -7.57 15.79 12.61
C MET A 213 -8.03 17.17 12.19
N PHE A 214 -8.08 18.10 13.14
CA PHE A 214 -8.33 19.50 12.90
C PHE A 214 -7.01 20.26 12.85
N LEU A 215 -6.84 21.05 11.79
CA LEU A 215 -5.63 21.81 11.52
C LEU A 215 -6.01 23.26 11.28
N ASP A 216 -5.24 24.18 11.87
CA ASP A 216 -5.33 25.60 11.61
C ASP A 216 -3.92 26.18 11.56
N ILE A 217 -3.58 26.89 10.49
CA ILE A 217 -2.31 27.62 10.38
C ILE A 217 -2.58 29.11 10.20
N THR A 218 -1.80 29.92 10.92
CA THR A 218 -1.82 31.38 10.79
C THR A 218 -0.42 31.88 10.49
N SER A 219 -0.32 32.96 9.73
CA SER A 219 0.95 33.63 9.43
C SER A 219 0.72 35.14 9.36
N LEU A 220 1.74 35.92 9.68
CA LEU A 220 1.61 37.38 9.71
C LEU A 220 1.27 37.98 8.34
N GLU A 221 1.77 37.36 7.27
CA GLU A 221 1.64 37.84 5.88
C GLU A 221 0.64 37.02 5.05
N ASP A 222 -0.16 36.15 5.69
CA ASP A 222 -1.10 35.23 5.04
C ASP A 222 -0.44 34.45 3.88
N ASN A 223 0.73 33.88 4.16
CA ASN A 223 1.57 33.21 3.18
C ASN A 223 2.08 31.83 3.63
N ALA A 224 1.63 31.30 4.78
CA ALA A 224 1.87 29.92 5.17
C ALA A 224 0.65 29.03 4.86
N VAL A 225 0.92 27.83 4.35
CA VAL A 225 -0.08 26.79 4.07
C VAL A 225 0.46 25.43 4.52
N PHE A 226 -0.42 24.45 4.65
CA PHE A 226 -0.03 23.07 4.90
C PHE A 226 -0.65 22.09 3.90
N ASP A 227 0.05 20.97 3.73
CA ASP A 227 -0.45 19.73 3.14
C ASP A 227 -0.54 18.65 4.23
N VAL A 228 -1.41 17.66 4.06
CA VAL A 228 -1.47 16.47 4.92
C VAL A 228 -1.25 15.23 4.09
N ILE A 229 -0.27 14.42 4.50
CA ILE A 229 0.10 13.16 3.84
C ILE A 229 -0.17 12.00 4.80
N SER A 230 -0.86 10.97 4.31
CA SER A 230 -1.16 9.76 5.07
C SER A 230 0.07 8.85 5.24
N PRO A 231 0.03 7.86 6.17
CA PRO A 231 1.11 6.88 6.33
C PRO A 231 1.49 6.12 5.05
N SER A 232 0.55 5.93 4.12
CA SER A 232 0.78 5.30 2.82
C SER A 232 1.10 6.28 1.69
N GLY A 233 1.27 7.58 2.00
CA GLY A 233 1.72 8.58 1.04
C GLY A 233 0.61 9.28 0.25
N PHE A 234 -0.66 9.13 0.65
CA PHE A 234 -1.76 9.88 0.00
C PHE A 234 -1.80 11.31 0.50
N VAL A 235 -1.96 12.27 -0.40
CA VAL A 235 -2.22 13.67 -0.05
C VAL A 235 -3.71 13.80 0.29
N LEU A 236 -4.01 14.02 1.58
CA LEU A 236 -5.36 14.13 2.12
C LEU A 236 -5.89 15.57 2.11
N GLU A 237 -4.99 16.55 2.18
CA GLU A 237 -5.30 17.98 2.22
C GLU A 237 -4.13 18.74 1.58
N ARG A 238 -4.40 19.85 0.89
CA ARG A 238 -3.38 20.54 0.09
C ARG A 238 -3.46 22.06 0.14
N GLU A 239 -2.31 22.69 0.33
CA GLU A 239 -2.10 24.14 0.35
C GLU A 239 -3.18 24.90 1.14
N SER A 240 -3.61 24.30 2.26
CA SER A 240 -4.72 24.77 3.06
C SER A 240 -4.26 25.60 4.25
N THR A 241 -5.12 26.52 4.70
CA THR A 241 -4.92 27.30 5.93
C THR A 241 -5.69 26.75 7.12
N SER A 242 -6.68 25.89 6.87
CA SER A 242 -7.47 25.18 7.86
C SER A 242 -7.99 23.89 7.24
N GLY A 243 -8.16 22.83 8.02
CA GLY A 243 -8.58 21.53 7.49
C GLY A 243 -9.25 20.66 8.55
N ASP A 244 -10.17 19.84 8.09
CA ASP A 244 -10.87 18.83 8.87
C ASP A 244 -10.67 17.47 8.17
N VAL A 245 -9.61 16.75 8.55
CA VAL A 245 -9.08 15.60 7.80
C VAL A 245 -9.42 14.30 8.51
N LEU A 246 -10.18 13.43 7.84
CA LEU A 246 -10.44 12.07 8.32
C LEU A 246 -9.17 11.24 8.16
N LEU A 247 -8.65 10.73 9.26
CA LEU A 247 -7.44 9.92 9.29
C LEU A 247 -7.81 8.47 8.99
N SER A 248 -7.87 8.08 7.72
CA SER A 248 -8.30 6.73 7.32
C SER A 248 -7.34 5.59 7.69
N GLN A 249 -6.22 5.87 8.38
CA GLN A 249 -5.11 4.93 8.60
C GLN A 249 -4.51 5.13 10.00
N THR A 250 -4.13 4.05 10.66
CA THR A 250 -3.31 4.11 11.89
C THR A 250 -1.84 4.22 11.53
N GLY A 251 -1.15 5.27 11.93
CA GLY A 251 0.29 5.40 11.69
C GLY A 251 0.77 6.84 11.77
N GLU A 252 1.94 7.08 11.18
CA GLU A 252 2.56 8.39 11.15
C GLU A 252 2.08 9.20 9.92
N TYR A 253 1.34 10.26 10.18
CA TYR A 253 0.96 11.28 9.19
C TYR A 253 2.04 12.35 9.09
N GLN A 254 2.12 13.02 7.94
CA GLN A 254 3.00 14.18 7.75
C GLN A 254 2.17 15.42 7.45
N VAL A 255 2.29 16.44 8.30
CA VAL A 255 1.78 17.78 8.02
C VAL A 255 2.94 18.61 7.48
N VAL A 256 2.89 18.95 6.19
CA VAL A 256 3.98 19.62 5.47
C VAL A 256 3.64 21.10 5.36
N VAL A 257 4.41 21.95 6.05
CA VAL A 257 4.21 23.41 6.01
C VAL A 257 5.16 24.06 5.02
N GLY A 258 4.60 24.92 4.17
CA GLY A 258 5.33 25.68 3.16
C GLY A 258 4.84 27.13 3.05
N GLY A 259 5.68 27.97 2.44
CA GLY A 259 5.31 29.34 2.09
C GLY A 259 4.75 29.41 0.67
N THR A 260 3.61 30.07 0.46
CA THR A 260 3.07 30.36 -0.88
C THR A 260 3.87 31.45 -1.59
N ARG A 261 4.49 32.35 -0.81
CA ARG A 261 5.29 33.48 -1.31
C ARG A 261 6.43 33.77 -0.33
N GLY A 262 7.67 33.58 -0.79
CA GLY A 262 8.86 33.93 -0.01
C GLY A 262 8.96 33.16 1.32
N ASN A 263 9.42 33.85 2.36
CA ASN A 263 9.56 33.28 3.69
C ASN A 263 8.24 33.45 4.46
N ALA A 264 7.87 32.45 5.26
CA ALA A 264 6.65 32.49 6.06
C ALA A 264 6.96 32.08 7.50
N ALA A 265 6.66 32.96 8.45
CA ALA A 265 6.60 32.63 9.88
C ALA A 265 5.15 32.33 10.26
N TYR A 266 4.93 31.27 11.03
CA TYR A 266 3.60 30.74 11.26
C TYR A 266 3.40 30.15 12.66
N THR A 267 2.13 30.01 13.01
CA THR A 267 1.64 29.23 14.13
C THR A 267 0.68 28.18 13.59
N LEU A 268 1.00 26.91 13.80
CA LEU A 268 0.20 25.74 13.41
C LEU A 268 -0.42 25.11 14.65
N LYS A 269 -1.73 24.92 14.65
CA LYS A 269 -2.45 24.11 15.63
C LYS A 269 -2.82 22.77 15.00
N ILE A 270 -2.57 21.69 15.74
CA ILE A 270 -2.99 20.32 15.41
C ILE A 270 -3.85 19.81 16.57
N ASP A 271 -5.02 19.25 16.28
CA ASP A 271 -5.94 18.69 17.28
C ASP A 271 -6.56 17.38 16.77
N ILE A 272 -6.50 16.32 17.59
CA ILE A 272 -7.02 14.98 17.31
C ILE A 272 -7.82 14.50 18.54
N PRO A 273 -9.11 14.86 18.65
CA PRO A 273 -9.93 14.61 19.84
C PRO A 273 -10.26 13.13 20.10
#